data_AF-A0A5E4QWB8-F1
#
_entry.id   AF-A0A5E4QWB8-F1
#
_cell.length_a   1.000
_cell.length_b   1.000
_cell.length_c   1.000
_cell.angle_alpha   90.00
_cell.angle_beta   90.00
_cell.angle_gamma   90.00
#
_symmetry.space_group_name_H-M   'P 1'
#
loop_
_entity.id
_entity.type
_entity.pdbx_description
1 polymer ?
#
loop_
_entity_poly.entity_id
_entity_poly.type
_entity_poly.pdbx_seq_one_letter_code
_entity_poly.pdbx_strand_id
1 'polypeptide(L)'
;MVGYTIMFTLVLFTILQLTLTILLTDTTDWLDIVNVVPNLGVCVMTVIKYTKLHTHKELYDDIFYHFHEQMWDIVSPYSKRHKRIVATYGRVSHIINRFLLYYSIPLIVVVDSFPYLVMIYEEKFLDEKEYLYPFDGWYPFDKVKFYAAAYIWESCMTAVVVSVYMFSNMIHASIITFICMELRILGECLEDLISPQDVSNIRRGVDAVNLEVFGRLKSIIVMHEFLAKKSAALDSVLGVAMLLNYSLGAIFICLTAFTA
;
A
#
# COMPACT_ATOMS: atom_id res chain seq x y z
N MET A 1 9.09 15.32 -10.04
CA MET A 1 9.94 14.48 -10.90
C MET A 1 11.24 14.07 -10.23
N VAL A 2 12.06 15.00 -9.75
CA VAL A 2 13.38 14.70 -9.14
C VAL A 2 13.31 13.65 -8.01
N GLY A 3 12.39 13.80 -7.05
CA GLY A 3 12.24 12.83 -5.95
C GLY A 3 11.85 11.41 -6.40
N TYR A 4 11.00 11.31 -7.43
CA TYR A 4 10.63 10.01 -8.01
C TYR A 4 11.84 9.33 -8.64
N THR A 5 12.59 10.07 -9.45
CA THR A 5 13.79 9.53 -10.13
C THR A 5 14.82 9.05 -9.13
N ILE A 6 15.09 9.81 -8.06
CA ILE A 6 16.05 9.42 -7.02
C ILE A 6 15.60 8.12 -6.34
N MET A 7 14.37 8.06 -5.83
CA MET A 7 13.87 6.87 -5.12
C MET A 7 13.82 5.64 -6.04
N PHE A 8 13.38 5.82 -7.29
CA PHE A 8 13.33 4.75 -8.27
C PHE A 8 14.73 4.22 -8.59
N THR A 9 15.71 5.09 -8.83
CA THR A 9 17.09 4.69 -9.11
C THR A 9 17.71 3.97 -7.91
N LEU A 10 17.46 4.42 -6.69
CA LEU A 10 17.95 3.78 -5.48
C LEU A 10 17.39 2.35 -5.37
N VAL A 11 16.07 2.16 -5.45
CA VAL A 11 15.49 0.82 -5.35
C VAL A 11 15.93 -0.08 -6.52
N LEU A 12 16.06 0.46 -7.73
CA LEU A 12 16.57 -0.28 -8.89
C LEU A 12 18.02 -0.75 -8.66
N PHE A 13 18.85 0.08 -8.04
CA PHE A 13 20.22 -0.30 -7.67
C PHE A 13 20.23 -1.46 -6.68
N THR A 14 19.36 -1.45 -5.66
CA THR A 14 19.21 -2.58 -4.74
C THR A 14 18.75 -3.86 -5.43
N ILE A 15 17.80 -3.77 -6.37
CA ILE A 15 17.38 -4.92 -7.19
C ILE A 15 18.55 -5.47 -7.99
N LEU A 16 19.34 -4.60 -8.63
CA LEU A 16 20.50 -5.01 -9.41
C LEU A 16 21.54 -5.69 -8.51
N GLN A 17 21.80 -5.12 -7.33
CA GLN A 17 22.72 -5.66 -6.33
C GLN A 17 22.29 -7.06 -5.88
N LEU A 18 21.02 -7.26 -5.52
CA LEU A 18 20.51 -8.57 -5.10
C LEU A 18 20.47 -9.59 -6.25
N THR A 19 20.12 -9.15 -7.46
CA THR A 19 20.19 -9.99 -8.67
C THR A 19 21.62 -10.46 -8.94
N LEU A 20 22.60 -9.55 -8.87
CA LEU A 20 24.02 -9.89 -9.03
C LEU A 20 24.49 -10.85 -7.95
N THR A 21 24.00 -10.70 -6.72
CA THR A 21 24.28 -11.63 -5.63
C THR A 21 23.84 -13.05 -6.01
N ILE A 22 22.58 -13.23 -6.40
CA ILE A 22 22.07 -14.56 -6.81
C ILE A 22 22.87 -15.15 -8.00
N LEU A 23 23.29 -14.32 -8.95
CA LEU A 23 24.04 -14.77 -10.13
C LEU A 23 25.50 -15.15 -9.83
N LEU A 24 26.08 -14.57 -8.77
CA LEU A 24 27.50 -14.74 -8.42
C LEU A 24 27.69 -15.67 -7.21
N THR A 25 26.65 -15.90 -6.41
CA THR A 25 26.67 -16.89 -5.32
C THR A 25 26.73 -18.29 -5.91
N ASP A 26 27.59 -19.13 -5.35
CA ASP A 26 27.73 -20.52 -5.76
C ASP A 26 26.43 -21.26 -5.42
N THR A 27 25.73 -21.77 -6.43
CA THR A 27 24.40 -22.40 -6.31
C THR A 27 24.36 -23.69 -5.47
N THR A 28 25.50 -24.06 -4.87
CA THR A 28 25.69 -25.26 -4.07
C THR A 28 25.08 -25.13 -2.67
N ASP A 29 24.98 -23.93 -2.12
CA ASP A 29 24.27 -23.67 -0.86
C ASP A 29 22.89 -23.05 -1.13
N TRP A 30 21.86 -23.90 -1.09
CA TRP A 30 20.50 -23.47 -1.41
C TRP A 30 19.93 -22.48 -0.38
N LEU A 31 20.47 -22.46 0.85
CA LEU A 31 19.98 -21.59 1.93
C LEU A 31 20.25 -20.11 1.63
N ASP A 32 21.38 -19.81 0.98
CA ASP A 32 21.71 -18.44 0.57
C ASP A 32 20.71 -17.89 -0.44
N ILE A 33 20.27 -18.75 -1.37
CA ILE A 33 19.24 -18.39 -2.35
C ILE A 33 17.91 -18.06 -1.64
N VAL A 34 17.54 -18.84 -0.63
CA VAL A 34 16.29 -18.63 0.12
C VAL A 34 16.32 -17.36 0.95
N ASN A 35 17.50 -16.93 1.42
CA ASN A 35 17.63 -15.69 2.17
C ASN A 35 17.57 -14.45 1.26
N VAL A 36 18.08 -14.54 0.02
CA VAL A 36 18.13 -13.41 -0.92
C VAL A 36 16.86 -13.24 -1.76
N VAL A 37 16.21 -14.34 -2.15
CA VAL A 37 15.03 -14.31 -3.06
C VAL A 37 13.83 -13.54 -2.50
N PRO A 38 13.41 -13.69 -1.23
CA PRO A 38 12.32 -12.91 -0.64
C PRO A 38 12.60 -11.41 -0.65
N ASN A 39 13.83 -11.05 -0.31
CA ASN A 39 14.35 -9.69 -0.30
C ASN A 39 14.30 -9.05 -1.69
N LEU A 40 14.74 -9.78 -2.73
CA LEU A 40 14.63 -9.37 -4.12
C LEU A 40 13.16 -9.17 -4.53
N GLY A 41 12.29 -10.12 -4.17
CA GLY A 41 10.87 -10.04 -4.47
C GLY A 41 10.18 -8.82 -3.87
N VAL A 42 10.48 -8.48 -2.61
CA VAL A 42 9.98 -7.26 -1.96
C VAL A 42 10.47 -6.00 -2.69
N CYS A 43 11.75 -5.95 -3.09
CA CYS A 43 12.29 -4.83 -3.85
C CYS A 43 11.61 -4.67 -5.21
N VAL A 44 11.41 -5.76 -5.96
CA VAL A 44 10.70 -5.77 -7.26
C VAL A 44 9.27 -5.30 -7.09
N MET A 45 8.55 -5.81 -6.08
CA MET A 45 7.18 -5.39 -5.80
C MET A 45 7.09 -3.91 -5.42
N THR A 46 8.08 -3.40 -4.70
CA THR A 46 8.19 -1.97 -4.36
C THR A 46 8.32 -1.12 -5.62
N VAL A 47 9.18 -1.51 -6.57
CA VAL A 47 9.33 -0.80 -7.85
C VAL A 47 8.04 -0.84 -8.66
N ILE A 48 7.40 -2.00 -8.76
CA ILE A 48 6.13 -2.13 -9.51
C ILE A 48 5.07 -1.20 -8.91
N LYS A 49 4.88 -1.24 -7.59
CA LYS A 49 3.92 -0.38 -6.88
C LYS A 49 4.23 1.11 -7.07
N TYR A 50 5.50 1.49 -6.91
CA TYR A 50 5.92 2.88 -7.04
C TYR A 50 5.76 3.40 -8.47
N THR A 51 6.12 2.59 -9.46
CA THR A 51 5.93 2.90 -10.88
C THR A 51 4.46 3.06 -11.20
N LYS A 52 3.61 2.12 -10.77
CA LYS A 52 2.16 2.18 -11.01
C LYS A 52 1.54 3.45 -10.44
N LEU A 53 1.92 3.83 -9.22
CA LEU A 53 1.47 5.05 -8.56
C LEU A 53 1.91 6.30 -9.34
N HIS A 54 3.16 6.33 -9.83
CA HIS A 54 3.67 7.45 -10.61
C HIS A 54 3.03 7.56 -12.00
N THR A 55 2.92 6.45 -12.73
CA THR A 55 2.34 6.42 -14.08
C THR A 55 0.87 6.81 -14.07
N HIS A 56 0.12 6.47 -13.02
CA HIS A 56 -1.31 6.74 -12.91
C HIS A 56 -1.61 7.90 -11.95
N LYS A 57 -0.65 8.79 -11.66
CA LYS A 57 -0.84 9.89 -10.69
C LYS A 57 -2.12 10.68 -10.92
N GLU A 58 -2.50 10.90 -12.18
CA GLU A 58 -3.69 11.68 -12.54
C GLU A 58 -4.98 10.99 -12.10
N LEU A 59 -5.02 9.65 -12.13
CA LEU A 59 -6.14 8.88 -11.59
C LEU A 59 -6.24 9.06 -10.07
N TYR A 60 -5.10 9.00 -9.37
CA TYR A 60 -5.06 9.18 -7.91
C TYR A 60 -5.44 10.61 -7.52
N ASP A 61 -4.94 11.61 -8.24
CA ASP A 61 -5.23 13.02 -8.02
C ASP A 61 -6.72 13.33 -8.26
N ASP A 62 -7.32 12.77 -9.31
CA ASP A 62 -8.75 12.96 -9.61
C ASP A 62 -9.65 12.32 -8.54
N ILE A 63 -9.28 11.13 -8.05
CA ILE A 63 -9.98 10.48 -6.94
C ILE A 63 -9.84 11.33 -5.67
N PHE A 64 -8.63 11.82 -5.38
CA PHE A 64 -8.39 12.66 -4.21
C PHE A 64 -9.18 13.97 -4.27
N TYR A 65 -9.19 14.62 -5.43
CA TYR A 65 -9.96 15.83 -5.69
C TYR A 65 -11.47 15.60 -5.49
N HIS A 66 -11.99 14.48 -5.98
CA HIS A 66 -13.38 14.11 -5.78
C HIS A 66 -13.75 13.99 -4.30
N PHE A 67 -12.96 13.27 -3.50
CA PHE A 67 -13.21 13.13 -2.07
C PHE A 67 -13.00 14.43 -1.27
N HIS A 68 -12.14 15.32 -1.76
CA HIS A 68 -11.88 16.61 -1.13
C HIS A 68 -13.00 17.62 -1.38
N GLU A 69 -13.46 17.75 -2.63
CA GLU A 69 -14.37 18.83 -3.05
C GLU A 69 -15.80 18.33 -3.33
N GLN A 70 -15.96 17.23 -4.06
CA GLN A 70 -17.25 16.86 -4.67
C GLN A 70 -18.12 15.96 -3.79
N MET A 71 -17.51 15.08 -3.00
CA MET A 71 -18.23 14.15 -2.13
C MET A 71 -19.17 14.88 -1.15
N TRP A 72 -18.75 16.06 -0.67
CA TRP A 72 -19.49 16.81 0.35
C TRP A 72 -20.81 17.39 -0.12
N ASP A 73 -21.04 17.49 -1.43
CA ASP A 73 -22.33 17.93 -2.00
C ASP A 73 -23.46 16.93 -1.73
N ILE A 74 -23.12 15.65 -1.58
CA ILE A 74 -24.08 14.55 -1.32
C ILE A 74 -24.24 14.32 0.18
N VAL A 75 -23.15 14.52 0.93
CA VAL A 75 -23.11 14.26 2.37
C VAL A 75 -23.89 15.34 3.10
N SER A 76 -25.16 15.08 3.37
CA SER A 76 -25.97 15.99 4.20
C SER A 76 -25.32 16.23 5.58
N PRO A 77 -24.92 17.47 5.91
CA PRO A 77 -24.28 17.80 7.18
C PRO A 77 -25.24 17.69 8.38
N TYR A 78 -26.54 17.49 8.12
CA TYR A 78 -27.57 17.32 9.14
C TYR A 78 -27.94 15.85 9.37
N SER A 79 -27.55 14.93 8.47
CA SER A 79 -27.81 13.50 8.63
C SER A 79 -26.88 12.87 9.68
N LYS A 80 -27.46 12.42 10.80
CA LYS A 80 -26.73 11.66 11.84
C LYS A 80 -26.16 10.35 11.29
N ARG A 81 -26.83 9.73 10.31
CA ARG A 81 -26.37 8.47 9.68
C ARG A 81 -25.14 8.70 8.83
N HIS A 82 -25.14 9.71 7.96
CA HIS A 82 -23.98 10.03 7.14
C HIS A 82 -22.75 10.34 8.00
N LYS A 83 -22.92 11.14 9.06
CA LYS A 83 -21.83 11.41 10.02
C LYS A 83 -21.26 10.14 10.66
N ARG A 84 -22.13 9.20 11.03
CA ARG A 84 -21.70 7.92 11.61
C ARG A 84 -20.91 7.09 10.60
N ILE A 85 -21.34 7.05 9.34
CA ILE A 85 -20.63 6.33 8.27
C ILE A 85 -19.24 6.94 8.07
N VAL A 86 -19.15 8.25 7.85
CA VAL A 86 -17.88 8.96 7.67
C VAL A 86 -16.96 8.74 8.88
N ALA A 87 -17.47 8.85 10.10
CA ALA A 87 -16.68 8.61 11.31
C ALA A 87 -16.18 7.16 11.42
N THR A 88 -16.99 6.17 11.00
CA THR A 88 -16.62 4.75 11.04
C THR A 88 -15.53 4.45 10.03
N TYR A 89 -15.71 4.83 8.77
CA TYR A 89 -14.72 4.61 7.72
C TYR A 89 -13.44 5.42 7.92
N GLY A 90 -13.55 6.66 8.42
CA GLY A 90 -12.41 7.46 8.84
C GLY A 90 -11.62 6.79 9.96
N ARG A 91 -12.31 6.19 10.94
CA ARG A 91 -11.65 5.41 12.00
C ARG A 91 -10.97 4.16 11.46
N VAL A 92 -11.61 3.43 10.54
CA VAL A 92 -11.04 2.24 9.89
C VAL A 92 -9.77 2.61 9.12
N SER A 93 -9.82 3.63 8.26
CA SER A 93 -8.65 4.11 7.51
C SER A 93 -7.51 4.53 8.45
N HIS A 94 -7.83 5.25 9.53
CA HIS A 94 -6.84 5.68 10.51
C HIS A 94 -6.18 4.52 11.25
N ILE A 95 -6.96 3.49 11.60
CA ILE A 95 -6.43 2.27 12.24
C ILE A 95 -5.50 1.54 11.28
N ILE A 96 -5.90 1.32 10.02
CA ILE A 96 -5.08 0.64 9.01
C ILE A 96 -3.77 1.40 8.79
N ASN A 97 -3.84 2.72 8.59
CA ASN A 97 -2.68 3.56 8.36
C ASN A 97 -1.73 3.59 9.58
N ARG A 98 -2.27 3.67 10.79
CA ARG A 98 -1.48 3.57 12.02
C ARG A 98 -0.84 2.20 12.17
N PHE A 99 -1.57 1.13 11.91
CA PHE A 99 -1.05 -0.23 12.00
C PHE A 99 0.12 -0.41 11.02
N LEU A 100 -0.03 0.01 9.76
CA LEU A 100 1.05 -0.05 8.78
C LEU A 100 2.29 0.73 9.25
N LEU A 101 2.10 1.95 9.76
CA LEU A 101 3.22 2.76 10.25
C LEU A 101 3.92 2.14 11.47
N TYR A 102 3.15 1.75 12.49
CA TYR A 102 3.68 1.17 13.73
C TYR A 102 4.25 -0.24 13.55
N TYR A 103 3.86 -0.94 12.49
CA TYR A 103 4.45 -2.23 12.14
C TYR A 103 5.75 -2.05 11.33
N SER A 104 5.77 -1.14 10.36
CA SER A 104 6.92 -0.93 9.48
C SER A 104 8.15 -0.36 10.20
N ILE A 105 7.98 0.53 11.18
CA ILE A 105 9.13 1.12 11.91
C ILE A 105 9.89 0.05 12.72
N PRO A 106 9.24 -0.74 13.60
CA PRO A 106 9.92 -1.83 14.29
C PRO A 106 10.49 -2.88 13.35
N LEU A 107 9.82 -3.15 12.22
CA LEU A 107 10.33 -4.10 11.22
C LEU A 107 11.70 -3.65 10.68
N ILE A 108 11.86 -2.37 10.32
CA ILE A 108 13.16 -1.82 9.88
C ILE A 108 14.20 -1.99 10.99
N VAL A 109 13.85 -1.60 12.23
CA VAL A 109 14.76 -1.73 13.37
C VAL A 109 15.20 -3.18 13.59
N VAL A 110 14.28 -4.15 13.51
CA VAL A 110 14.59 -5.56 13.70
C VAL A 110 15.46 -6.08 12.55
N VAL A 111 15.09 -5.82 11.29
CA VAL A 111 15.86 -6.27 10.12
C VAL A 111 17.27 -5.71 10.12
N ASP A 112 17.43 -4.45 10.50
CA ASP A 112 18.75 -3.82 10.55
C ASP A 112 19.55 -4.33 11.76
N SER A 113 18.98 -4.30 12.97
CA SER A 113 19.73 -4.61 14.20
C SER A 113 20.05 -6.10 14.42
N PHE A 114 19.20 -7.01 13.95
CA PHE A 114 19.32 -8.43 14.26
C PHE A 114 20.62 -9.06 13.72
N PRO A 115 21.03 -8.86 12.44
CA PRO A 115 22.33 -9.35 11.94
C PRO A 115 23.52 -8.89 12.78
N TYR A 116 23.53 -7.64 13.21
CA TYR A 116 24.61 -7.09 14.03
C TYR A 116 24.63 -7.66 15.45
N LEU A 117 23.46 -7.89 16.04
CA LEU A 117 23.35 -8.52 17.36
C LEU A 117 23.82 -9.98 17.33
N VAL A 118 23.48 -10.72 16.27
CA VAL A 118 23.93 -12.11 16.06
C VAL A 118 25.45 -12.15 15.89
N MET A 119 26.01 -11.29 15.05
CA MET A 119 27.47 -11.20 14.85
C MET A 119 28.23 -10.94 16.16
N ILE A 120 27.77 -9.99 16.99
CA ILE A 120 28.38 -9.72 18.31
C ILE A 120 28.30 -10.94 19.23
N TYR A 121 27.17 -11.65 19.18
CA TYR A 121 26.97 -12.84 20.00
C TYR A 121 27.92 -13.98 19.59
N GLU A 122 28.01 -14.27 18.29
CA GLU A 122 28.90 -15.29 17.73
C GLU A 122 30.37 -14.99 18.03
N GLU A 123 30.82 -13.75 17.81
CA GLU A 123 32.19 -13.34 18.10
C GLU A 123 32.53 -13.51 19.60
N LYS A 124 31.58 -13.21 20.49
CA LYS A 124 31.82 -13.22 21.93
C LYS A 124 31.72 -14.61 22.57
N PHE A 125 30.87 -15.49 22.05
CA PHE A 125 30.56 -16.77 22.69
C PHE A 125 31.03 -18.00 21.89
N LEU A 126 31.20 -17.88 20.57
CA LEU A 126 31.55 -18.99 19.68
C LEU A 126 32.94 -18.84 19.03
N ASP A 127 33.57 -17.65 19.13
CA ASP A 127 34.87 -17.31 18.51
C ASP A 127 34.86 -17.45 16.98
N GLU A 128 33.67 -17.41 16.38
CA GLU A 128 33.45 -17.40 14.93
C GLU A 128 33.36 -15.94 14.45
N LYS A 129 34.04 -15.64 13.33
CA LYS A 129 34.07 -14.30 12.73
C LYS A 129 33.38 -14.31 11.37
N GLU A 130 32.06 -14.41 11.41
CA GLU A 130 31.22 -14.24 10.24
C GLU A 130 30.61 -12.84 10.23
N TYR A 131 30.79 -12.11 9.12
CA TYR A 131 30.23 -10.77 8.98
C TYR A 131 28.82 -10.86 8.41
N LEU A 132 27.83 -10.56 9.25
CA LEU A 132 26.42 -10.58 8.87
C LEU A 132 25.92 -9.19 8.44
N TYR A 133 25.01 -9.19 7.47
CA TYR A 133 24.53 -8.00 6.76
C TYR A 133 22.98 -8.01 6.69
N PRO A 134 22.30 -6.85 6.76
CA PRO A 134 20.84 -6.77 6.61
C PRO A 134 20.34 -7.25 5.24
N PHE A 135 21.08 -6.93 4.18
CA PHE A 135 20.83 -7.45 2.84
C PHE A 135 22.14 -8.00 2.33
N ASP A 136 22.34 -9.32 2.37
CA ASP A 136 23.59 -9.92 1.90
C ASP A 136 23.78 -9.69 0.40
N GLY A 137 24.39 -8.55 0.08
CA GLY A 137 24.48 -8.03 -1.27
C GLY A 137 25.91 -8.08 -1.79
N TRP A 138 26.03 -8.21 -3.10
CA TRP A 138 27.30 -8.18 -3.79
C TRP A 138 27.80 -6.74 -3.98
N TYR A 139 29.10 -6.52 -3.72
CA TYR A 139 29.76 -5.23 -3.94
C TYR A 139 31.02 -5.40 -4.79
N PRO A 140 31.37 -4.40 -5.63
CA PRO A 140 32.63 -4.41 -6.39
C PRO A 140 33.87 -4.09 -5.54
N PHE A 141 33.72 -4.01 -4.21
CA PHE A 141 34.79 -3.76 -3.25
C PHE A 141 34.70 -4.77 -2.10
N ASP A 142 35.79 -4.91 -1.34
CA ASP A 142 35.83 -5.77 -0.17
C ASP A 142 34.92 -5.22 0.95
N LYS A 143 33.72 -5.80 1.06
CA LYS A 143 32.70 -5.42 2.05
C LYS A 143 33.15 -5.68 3.48
N VAL A 144 34.03 -6.66 3.72
CA VAL A 144 34.58 -6.94 5.05
C VAL A 144 35.47 -5.79 5.52
N LYS A 145 36.32 -5.28 4.63
CA LYS A 145 37.18 -4.12 4.94
C LYS A 145 36.39 -2.83 5.16
N PHE A 146 35.28 -2.65 4.44
CA PHE A 146 34.40 -1.48 4.52
C PHE A 146 33.06 -1.78 5.19
N TYR A 147 33.06 -2.68 6.19
CA TYR A 147 31.86 -3.23 6.82
C TYR A 147 30.86 -2.15 7.25
N ALA A 148 31.31 -1.14 7.99
CA ALA A 148 30.44 -0.07 8.48
C ALA A 148 29.76 0.72 7.35
N ALA A 149 30.46 0.93 6.23
CA ALA A 149 29.90 1.66 5.10
C ALA A 149 28.85 0.82 4.35
N ALA A 150 29.14 -0.47 4.12
CA ALA A 150 28.20 -1.40 3.51
C ALA A 150 26.95 -1.58 4.37
N TYR A 151 27.13 -1.74 5.69
CA TYR A 151 26.04 -1.91 6.63
C TYR A 151 25.13 -0.67 6.71
N ILE A 152 25.69 0.54 6.80
CA ILE A 152 24.91 1.79 6.79
C ILE A 152 24.14 1.95 5.48
N TRP A 153 24.77 1.62 4.35
CA TRP A 153 24.13 1.67 3.04
C TRP A 153 22.93 0.72 2.99
N GLU A 154 23.11 -0.53 3.41
CA GLU A 154 22.04 -1.52 3.40
C GLU A 154 20.89 -1.14 4.32
N SER A 155 21.16 -0.68 5.54
CA SER A 155 20.11 -0.20 6.45
C SER A 155 19.34 0.99 5.86
N CYS A 156 20.05 1.91 5.18
CA CYS A 156 19.39 3.01 4.49
C CYS A 156 18.46 2.50 3.37
N MET A 157 18.93 1.53 2.59
CA MET A 157 18.16 0.92 1.52
C MET A 157 16.98 0.09 2.04
N THR A 158 17.12 -0.64 3.15
CA THR A 158 16.04 -1.29 3.89
C THR A 158 14.95 -0.28 4.21
N ALA A 159 15.33 0.83 4.86
CA ALA A 159 14.39 1.86 5.28
C ALA A 159 13.67 2.48 4.08
N VAL A 160 14.38 2.75 2.98
CA VAL A 160 13.80 3.29 1.74
C VAL A 160 12.79 2.33 1.12
N VAL A 161 13.16 1.06 0.93
CA VAL A 161 12.29 0.04 0.31
C VAL A 161 11.03 -0.15 1.14
N VAL A 162 11.18 -0.37 2.45
CA VAL A 162 10.04 -0.57 3.36
C VAL A 162 9.15 0.66 3.41
N SER A 163 9.72 1.86 3.43
CA SER A 163 8.94 3.11 3.44
C SER A 163 8.12 3.29 2.17
N VAL A 164 8.72 3.11 0.98
CA VAL A 164 8.00 3.23 -0.30
C VAL A 164 6.87 2.21 -0.38
N TYR A 165 7.15 0.98 0.03
CA TYR A 165 6.16 -0.09 0.06
C TYR A 165 4.99 0.24 1.01
N MET A 166 5.31 0.71 2.22
CA MET A 166 4.35 1.14 3.24
C MET A 166 3.46 2.27 2.72
N PHE A 167 4.03 3.36 2.22
CA PHE A 167 3.27 4.51 1.73
C PHE A 167 2.36 4.16 0.56
N SER A 168 2.83 3.32 -0.37
CA SER A 168 1.97 2.84 -1.47
C SER A 168 0.76 2.06 -0.94
N ASN A 169 0.95 1.18 0.04
CA ASN A 169 -0.16 0.43 0.64
C ASN A 169 -1.13 1.34 1.41
N MET A 170 -0.62 2.34 2.13
CA MET A 170 -1.46 3.32 2.84
C MET A 170 -2.35 4.11 1.88
N ILE A 171 -1.80 4.56 0.75
CA ILE A 171 -2.56 5.30 -0.27
C ILE A 171 -3.67 4.40 -0.83
N HIS A 172 -3.34 3.16 -1.23
CA HIS A 172 -4.33 2.24 -1.79
C HIS A 172 -5.42 1.89 -0.77
N ALA A 173 -5.04 1.55 0.47
CA ALA A 173 -6.00 1.22 1.51
C ALA A 173 -6.93 2.40 1.82
N SER A 174 -6.40 3.63 1.85
CA SER A 174 -7.19 4.83 2.11
C SER A 174 -8.20 5.09 1.00
N ILE A 175 -7.78 5.00 -0.27
CA ILE A 175 -8.68 5.20 -1.42
C ILE A 175 -9.79 4.16 -1.47
N ILE A 176 -9.46 2.88 -1.27
CA ILE A 176 -10.46 1.81 -1.21
C ILE A 176 -11.46 2.09 -0.09
N THR A 177 -10.96 2.51 1.09
CA THR A 177 -11.83 2.85 2.22
C THR A 177 -12.76 4.02 1.90
N PHE A 178 -12.28 5.05 1.20
CA PHE A 178 -13.10 6.21 0.80
C PHE A 178 -14.16 5.83 -0.25
N ILE A 179 -13.82 5.00 -1.22
CA ILE A 179 -14.79 4.48 -2.19
C ILE A 179 -15.88 3.66 -1.48
N CYS A 180 -15.50 2.75 -0.57
CA CYS A 180 -16.47 1.98 0.21
C CYS A 180 -17.36 2.88 1.08
N MET A 181 -16.78 3.94 1.67
CA MET A 181 -17.52 4.91 2.46
C MET A 181 -18.58 5.61 1.61
N GLU A 182 -18.22 6.12 0.44
CA GLU A 182 -19.15 6.85 -0.43
C GLU A 182 -20.23 5.93 -1.01
N LEU A 183 -19.88 4.71 -1.42
CA LEU A 183 -20.86 3.69 -1.83
C LEU A 183 -21.87 3.41 -0.71
N ARG A 184 -21.42 3.38 0.55
CA ARG A 184 -22.31 3.20 1.70
C ARG A 184 -23.23 4.41 1.89
N ILE A 185 -22.74 5.63 1.69
CA ILE A 185 -23.55 6.86 1.77
C ILE A 185 -24.59 6.87 0.65
N LEU A 186 -24.20 6.55 -0.58
CA LEU A 186 -25.13 6.43 -1.71
C LEU A 186 -26.22 5.38 -1.46
N GLY A 187 -25.87 4.26 -0.83
CA GLY A 187 -26.83 3.26 -0.38
C GLY A 187 -27.88 3.82 0.56
N GLU A 188 -27.49 4.60 1.57
CA GLU A 188 -28.46 5.27 2.47
C GLU A 188 -29.27 6.35 1.74
N CYS A 189 -28.66 7.12 0.82
CA CYS A 189 -29.40 8.08 0.00
C CYS A 189 -30.45 7.41 -0.89
N LEU A 190 -30.21 6.17 -1.33
CA LEU A 190 -31.17 5.39 -2.10
C LEU A 190 -32.31 4.86 -1.21
N GLU A 191 -32.01 4.43 0.01
CA GLU A 191 -33.03 4.05 1.01
C GLU A 191 -33.94 5.24 1.37
N ASP A 192 -33.36 6.43 1.50
CA ASP A 192 -34.05 7.69 1.81
C ASP A 192 -34.56 8.43 0.55
N LEU A 193 -34.55 7.79 -0.64
CA LEU A 193 -34.91 8.44 -1.91
C LEU A 193 -36.35 8.98 -1.90
N ILE A 194 -37.27 8.23 -1.31
CA ILE A 194 -38.67 8.64 -1.08
C ILE A 194 -38.85 8.82 0.42
N SER A 195 -38.91 10.07 0.86
CA SER A 195 -39.11 10.38 2.27
C SER A 195 -40.60 10.23 2.66
N PRO A 196 -40.90 10.00 3.95
CA PRO A 196 -42.29 10.04 4.43
C PRO A 196 -43.01 11.37 4.15
N GLN A 197 -42.24 12.46 4.03
CA GLN A 197 -42.75 13.79 3.66
C GLN A 197 -43.17 13.82 2.19
N ASP A 198 -42.42 13.18 1.30
CA ASP A 198 -42.74 13.04 -0.12
C ASP A 198 -44.06 12.28 -0.29
N VAL A 199 -44.28 11.20 0.48
CA VAL A 199 -45.55 10.44 0.50
C VAL A 199 -46.73 11.32 0.94
N SER A 200 -46.50 12.22 1.90
CA SER A 200 -47.54 13.16 2.36
C SER A 200 -47.85 14.27 1.34
N ASN A 201 -46.84 14.68 0.57
CA ASN A 201 -46.93 15.73 -0.45
C ASN A 201 -47.50 15.22 -1.78
N ILE A 202 -47.38 13.92 -2.10
CA ILE A 202 -48.04 13.29 -3.25
C ILE A 202 -49.56 13.53 -3.23
N ARG A 203 -50.18 13.63 -2.05
CA ARG A 203 -51.62 13.98 -1.92
C ARG A 203 -51.95 15.41 -2.36
N ARG A 204 -50.96 16.30 -2.48
CA ARG A 204 -51.12 17.73 -2.82
C ARG A 204 -50.67 18.08 -4.24
N GLY A 205 -49.98 17.18 -4.93
CA GLY A 205 -49.52 17.34 -6.31
C GLY A 205 -48.35 16.41 -6.62
N VAL A 206 -48.50 15.56 -7.64
CA VAL A 206 -47.56 14.47 -7.94
C VAL A 206 -46.34 14.97 -8.72
N ASP A 207 -46.51 15.96 -9.61
CA ASP A 207 -45.48 16.34 -10.57
C ASP A 207 -44.25 17.00 -9.93
N ALA A 208 -44.45 17.84 -8.91
CA ALA A 208 -43.35 18.49 -8.21
C ALA A 208 -42.51 17.49 -7.38
N VAL A 209 -43.17 16.54 -6.71
CA VAL A 209 -42.50 15.49 -5.94
C VAL A 209 -41.74 14.54 -6.87
N ASN A 210 -42.34 14.16 -8.00
CA ASN A 210 -41.67 13.34 -9.00
C ASN A 210 -40.42 14.03 -9.55
N LEU A 211 -40.49 15.33 -9.88
CA LEU A 211 -39.33 16.06 -10.39
C LEU A 211 -38.17 16.09 -9.38
N GLU A 212 -38.48 16.28 -8.10
CA GLU A 212 -37.49 16.29 -7.02
C GLU A 212 -36.85 14.91 -6.81
N VAL A 213 -37.67 13.86 -6.76
CA VAL A 213 -37.20 12.47 -6.65
C VAL A 213 -36.34 12.07 -7.85
N PHE A 214 -36.74 12.43 -9.07
CA PHE A 214 -35.94 12.21 -10.27
C PHE A 214 -34.60 12.96 -10.23
N GLY A 215 -34.58 14.19 -9.71
CA GLY A 215 -33.34 14.95 -9.51
C GLY A 215 -32.38 14.26 -8.56
N ARG A 216 -32.87 13.80 -7.39
CA ARG A 216 -32.06 13.06 -6.41
C ARG A 216 -31.55 11.73 -7.00
N LEU A 217 -32.41 10.98 -7.68
CA LEU A 217 -32.04 9.71 -8.33
C LEU A 217 -30.97 9.92 -9.40
N LYS A 218 -31.10 10.96 -10.24
CA LYS A 218 -30.09 11.30 -11.25
C LYS A 218 -28.74 11.59 -10.61
N SER A 219 -28.72 12.34 -9.49
CA SER A 219 -27.49 12.61 -8.74
C SER A 219 -26.83 11.33 -8.22
N ILE A 220 -27.61 10.43 -7.63
CA ILE A 220 -27.12 9.14 -7.12
C ILE A 220 -26.53 8.30 -8.25
N ILE A 221 -27.20 8.22 -9.40
CA ILE A 221 -26.74 7.44 -10.56
C ILE A 221 -25.41 7.98 -11.08
N VAL A 222 -25.27 9.30 -11.25
CA VAL A 222 -24.04 9.92 -11.76
C VAL A 222 -22.86 9.63 -10.83
N MET A 223 -23.07 9.68 -9.52
CA MET A 223 -22.03 9.41 -8.52
C MET A 223 -21.67 7.93 -8.43
N HIS A 224 -22.67 7.04 -8.49
CA HIS A 224 -22.42 5.60 -8.59
C HIS A 224 -21.63 5.25 -9.87
N GLU A 225 -21.98 5.83 -11.02
CA GLU A 225 -21.26 5.64 -12.27
C GLU A 225 -19.81 6.14 -12.17
N PHE A 226 -19.58 7.28 -11.53
CA PHE A 226 -18.24 7.79 -11.25
C PHE A 226 -17.44 6.78 -10.41
N LEU A 227 -17.97 6.36 -9.26
CA LEU A 227 -17.30 5.40 -8.38
C LEU A 227 -17.02 4.06 -9.06
N ALA A 228 -17.95 3.56 -9.87
CA ALA A 228 -17.77 2.33 -10.63
C ALA A 228 -16.63 2.45 -11.65
N LYS A 229 -16.57 3.57 -12.41
CA LYS A 229 -15.48 3.85 -13.35
C LYS A 229 -14.13 3.96 -12.63
N LYS A 230 -14.07 4.66 -11.49
CA LYS A 230 -12.83 4.78 -10.70
C LYS A 230 -12.40 3.47 -10.08
N SER A 231 -13.33 2.67 -9.58
CA SER A 231 -13.05 1.33 -9.04
C SER A 231 -12.50 0.40 -10.12
N ALA A 232 -13.10 0.39 -11.31
CA ALA A 232 -12.60 -0.39 -12.44
C ALA A 232 -11.21 0.07 -12.91
N ALA A 233 -10.97 1.39 -12.94
CA ALA A 233 -9.66 1.93 -13.26
C ALA A 233 -8.61 1.51 -12.20
N LEU A 234 -8.94 1.59 -10.91
CA LEU A 234 -8.07 1.13 -9.83
C LEU A 234 -7.78 -0.37 -9.92
N ASP A 235 -8.76 -1.20 -10.25
CA ASP A 235 -8.56 -2.64 -10.43
C ASP A 235 -7.59 -2.94 -11.59
N SER A 236 -7.69 -2.19 -12.70
CA SER A 236 -6.73 -2.34 -13.80
C SER A 236 -5.29 -1.98 -13.41
N VAL A 237 -5.11 -1.04 -12.47
CA VAL A 237 -3.81 -0.59 -11.97
C VAL A 237 -3.27 -1.55 -10.92
N LEU A 238 -4.11 -1.97 -9.98
CA LEU A 238 -3.75 -2.70 -8.77
C LEU A 238 -3.91 -4.21 -8.87
N GLY A 239 -4.82 -4.72 -9.70
CA GLY A 239 -5.18 -6.13 -9.74
C GLY A 239 -3.98 -7.04 -10.03
N VAL A 240 -3.17 -6.69 -11.04
CA VAL A 240 -1.93 -7.43 -11.36
C VAL A 240 -0.90 -7.33 -10.24
N ALA A 241 -0.73 -6.14 -9.64
CA ALA A 241 0.21 -5.95 -8.55
C ALA A 241 -0.22 -6.71 -7.29
N MET A 242 -1.53 -6.78 -7.01
CA MET A 242 -2.11 -7.55 -5.91
C MET A 242 -1.92 -9.05 -6.13
N LEU A 243 -2.20 -9.54 -7.34
CA LEU A 243 -1.98 -10.94 -7.70
C LEU A 243 -0.52 -11.35 -7.47
N LEU A 244 0.43 -10.57 -8.01
CA LEU A 244 1.86 -10.79 -7.80
C LEU A 244 2.22 -10.78 -6.32
N ASN A 245 1.69 -9.82 -5.56
CA ASN A 245 1.95 -9.71 -4.14
C ASN A 245 1.48 -10.95 -3.35
N TYR A 246 0.28 -11.46 -3.66
CA TYR A 246 -0.25 -12.66 -3.02
C TYR A 246 0.50 -13.93 -3.44
N SER A 247 0.82 -14.06 -4.73
CA SER A 247 1.58 -15.21 -5.23
C SER A 247 2.99 -15.26 -4.64
N LEU A 248 3.71 -14.14 -4.64
CA LEU A 248 5.05 -14.05 -4.04
C LEU A 248 4.99 -14.25 -2.52
N GLY A 249 4.00 -13.65 -1.85
CA GLY A 249 3.79 -13.85 -0.42
C GLY A 249 3.56 -15.33 -0.06
N ALA A 250 2.75 -16.05 -0.83
CA ALA A 250 2.54 -17.48 -0.63
C ALA A 250 3.85 -18.28 -0.82
N ILE A 251 4.61 -17.99 -1.88
CA ILE A 251 5.91 -18.62 -2.13
C ILE A 251 6.86 -18.37 -0.96
N PHE A 252 6.94 -17.13 -0.45
CA PHE A 252 7.82 -16.79 0.66
C PHE A 252 7.42 -17.45 1.97
N ILE A 253 6.12 -17.54 2.27
CA ILE A 253 5.64 -18.28 3.44
C ILE A 253 6.04 -19.75 3.33
N CYS A 254 5.85 -20.36 2.17
CA CYS A 254 6.25 -21.75 1.94
C CYS A 254 7.77 -21.96 2.06
N LEU A 255 8.57 -21.05 1.50
CA LEU A 255 10.03 -21.11 1.62
C LEU A 255 10.48 -20.95 3.08
N THR A 256 9.92 -19.97 3.80
CA THR A 256 10.23 -19.72 5.21
C THR A 256 9.85 -20.92 6.09
N ALA A 257 8.70 -21.54 5.84
CA ALA A 257 8.25 -22.72 6.57
C ALA A 257 9.11 -23.96 6.28
N PHE A 258 9.74 -24.04 5.12
CA PHE A 258 10.65 -25.13 4.78
C PHE A 258 12.04 -24.95 5.42
N THR A 259 12.47 -23.70 5.66
CA THR A 259 13.74 -23.38 6.31
C THR A 259 13.69 -23.30 7.84
N ALA A 260 12.48 -23.36 8.43
CA ALA A 260 12.25 -23.34 9.89
C ALA A 260 12.20 -24.76 10.47
#